data_AF-A0A7J7V340-F1
#
_entry.id   AF-A0A7J7V340-F1
#
_cell.length_a   1.000
_cell.length_b   1.000
_cell.length_c   1.000
_cell.angle_alpha   90.00
_cell.angle_beta   90.00
_cell.angle_gamma   90.00
#
_symmetry.space_group_name_H-M   'P 1'
#
loop_
_entity.id
_entity.type
_entity.pdbx_description
1 polymer ?
#
loop_
_entity_poly.entity_id
_entity_poly.type
_entity_poly.pdbx_seq_one_letter_code
_entity_poly.pdbx_strand_id
1 'polypeptide(L)'
;MRHVVVLFTHKEVLGDGSLDDYVVNTDNHSLRSLIQECGRRYCGFNNRATGEEQREQLEKLMAVVESLEREHQGTFYTNNLYFDAQMLQGGRGGTPGEEHRCYLAKVQAHVEKQKQDLKETCSHWVSRLLLSVKTWMLSHIGLTTFVVICIVIFLSIVINVCITPGC
;
A
#
# COMPACT_ATOMS: atom_id res chain seq x y z
N MET A 1 -4.43 2.77 -11.09
CA MET A 1 -3.09 2.28 -11.46
C MET A 1 -3.10 1.50 -12.78
N ARG A 2 -3.74 2.04 -13.83
CA ARG A 2 -3.99 1.31 -15.08
C ARG A 2 -2.73 1.07 -15.91
N HIS A 3 -1.80 2.02 -15.94
CA HIS A 3 -0.55 1.95 -16.71
C HIS A 3 0.68 1.66 -15.81
N VAL A 4 0.50 0.93 -14.70
CA VAL A 4 1.54 0.73 -13.68
C VAL A 4 1.87 -0.76 -13.55
N VAL A 5 3.16 -1.06 -13.43
CA VAL A 5 3.72 -2.39 -13.09
C VAL A 5 4.47 -2.27 -11.77
N VAL A 6 4.26 -3.21 -10.85
CA VAL A 6 4.96 -3.23 -9.55
C VAL A 6 6.26 -4.03 -9.68
N LEU A 7 7.40 -3.40 -9.37
CA LEU A 7 8.71 -4.05 -9.43
C LEU A 7 9.21 -4.40 -8.02
N PHE A 8 9.39 -5.68 -7.75
CA PHE A 8 10.01 -6.19 -6.54
C PHE A 8 11.51 -6.31 -6.77
N THR A 9 12.32 -5.56 -6.03
CA THR A 9 13.77 -5.72 -6.03
C THR A 9 14.18 -6.76 -4.98
N HIS A 10 15.47 -7.13 -4.98
CA HIS A 10 16.01 -8.14 -4.07
C HIS A 10 15.38 -9.52 -4.21
N LYS A 11 15.06 -9.92 -5.45
CA LYS A 11 14.47 -11.22 -5.75
C LYS A 11 15.31 -12.38 -5.20
N GLU A 12 16.63 -12.23 -5.11
CA GLU A 12 17.55 -13.23 -4.56
C GLU A 12 17.23 -13.64 -3.11
N VAL A 13 16.53 -12.78 -2.35
CA VAL A 13 16.11 -13.08 -0.96
C VAL A 13 15.02 -14.15 -0.91
N LEU A 14 14.28 -14.34 -2.01
CA LEU A 14 13.27 -15.40 -2.11
C LEU A 14 13.90 -16.80 -2.21
N GLY A 15 15.20 -16.91 -2.52
CA GLY A 15 15.86 -18.19 -2.77
C GLY A 15 15.15 -18.97 -3.87
N ASP A 16 14.78 -20.21 -3.59
CA ASP A 16 13.99 -21.08 -4.50
C ASP A 16 12.48 -20.77 -4.48
N GLY A 17 12.05 -19.82 -3.65
CA GLY A 17 10.65 -19.41 -3.53
C GLY A 17 10.16 -18.60 -4.73
N SER A 18 8.87 -18.75 -5.04
CA SER A 18 8.21 -17.99 -6.10
C SER A 18 7.77 -16.61 -5.60
N LEU A 19 7.92 -15.59 -6.46
CA LEU A 19 7.35 -14.27 -6.20
C LEU A 19 5.81 -14.33 -6.17
N ASP A 20 5.20 -15.18 -6.99
CA ASP A 20 3.75 -15.37 -6.99
C ASP A 20 3.26 -15.88 -5.64
N ASP A 21 3.97 -16.86 -5.06
CA ASP A 21 3.65 -17.39 -3.75
C ASP A 21 3.81 -16.33 -2.66
N TYR A 22 4.85 -15.51 -2.73
CA TYR A 22 5.02 -14.38 -1.82
C TYR A 22 3.85 -13.39 -1.89
N VAL A 23 3.45 -13.00 -3.11
CA VAL A 23 2.37 -12.04 -3.34
C VAL A 23 1.01 -12.57 -2.86
N VAL A 24 0.75 -13.87 -3.05
CA VAL A 24 -0.51 -14.50 -2.61
C VAL A 24 -0.56 -14.64 -1.10
N ASN A 25 0.56 -15.00 -0.46
CA ASN A 25 0.60 -15.38 0.94
C ASN A 25 1.05 -14.27 1.90
N THR A 26 1.44 -13.10 1.40
CA THR A 26 1.80 -11.97 2.26
C THR A 26 0.62 -11.52 3.13
N ASP A 27 0.91 -11.25 4.40
CA ASP A 27 0.02 -10.61 5.37
C ASP A 27 -0.12 -9.10 5.15
N ASN A 28 0.71 -8.52 4.26
CA ASN A 28 0.62 -7.11 3.89
C ASN A 28 -0.58 -6.86 2.98
N HIS A 29 -1.73 -6.57 3.60
CA HIS A 29 -2.98 -6.25 2.90
C HIS A 29 -2.86 -5.04 1.96
N SER A 30 -2.07 -4.02 2.33
CA SER A 30 -1.86 -2.84 1.48
C SER A 30 -1.12 -3.20 0.19
N LEU A 31 -0.10 -4.05 0.29
CA LEU A 31 0.61 -4.57 -0.88
C LEU A 31 -0.30 -5.41 -1.78
N ARG A 32 -1.13 -6.28 -1.20
CA ARG A 32 -2.11 -7.07 -1.96
C ARG A 32 -3.12 -6.18 -2.68
N SER A 33 -3.62 -5.13 -2.02
CA SER A 33 -4.52 -4.14 -2.63
C SER A 33 -3.84 -3.42 -3.79
N LEU A 34 -2.62 -2.94 -3.60
CA LEU A 34 -1.84 -2.26 -4.64
C LEU A 34 -1.66 -3.16 -5.88
N ILE A 35 -1.31 -4.43 -5.67
CA ILE A 35 -1.14 -5.39 -6.77
C ILE A 35 -2.45 -5.60 -7.52
N GLN A 36 -3.59 -5.69 -6.82
CA GLN A 36 -4.91 -5.78 -7.45
C GLN A 36 -5.26 -4.52 -8.24
N GLU A 37 -5.02 -3.33 -7.69
CA GLU A 37 -5.23 -2.04 -8.38
C GLU A 37 -4.37 -1.91 -9.64
N CYS A 38 -3.18 -2.52 -9.62
CA CYS A 38 -2.26 -2.64 -10.75
C CYS A 38 -2.61 -3.82 -11.69
N GLY A 39 -3.79 -4.43 -11.58
CA GLY A 39 -4.21 -5.51 -12.49
C GLY A 39 -3.38 -6.78 -12.36
N ARG A 40 -2.81 -7.04 -11.19
CA ARG A 40 -1.86 -8.15 -10.92
C ARG A 40 -0.61 -8.14 -11.79
N ARG A 41 -0.19 -6.96 -12.26
CA ARG A 41 1.06 -6.79 -13.03
C ARG A 41 2.22 -6.50 -12.09
N TYR A 42 3.10 -7.48 -11.92
CA TYR A 42 4.32 -7.34 -11.14
C TYR A 42 5.47 -8.16 -11.71
N CYS A 43 6.69 -7.79 -11.34
CA CYS A 43 7.91 -8.50 -11.72
C CYS A 43 8.92 -8.50 -10.56
N GLY A 44 9.77 -9.52 -10.49
CA GLY A 44 10.85 -9.64 -9.51
C GLY A 44 12.22 -9.49 -10.15
N PHE A 45 13.07 -8.66 -9.58
CA PHE A 45 14.39 -8.31 -10.09
C PHE A 45 15.47 -8.55 -9.01
N ASN A 46 16.52 -9.23 -9.41
CA ASN A 46 17.80 -9.23 -8.73
C ASN A 46 18.68 -8.23 -9.46
N ASN A 47 18.83 -7.02 -8.91
CA ASN A 47 19.60 -5.94 -9.55
C ASN A 47 21.11 -6.23 -9.63
N ARG A 48 21.57 -7.33 -9.01
CA ARG A 48 22.96 -7.81 -9.07
C ARG A 48 23.14 -8.94 -10.09
N ALA A 49 22.06 -9.43 -10.68
CA ALA A 49 22.10 -10.46 -11.72
C ALA A 49 22.88 -9.97 -12.94
N THR A 50 23.62 -10.87 -13.57
CA THR A 50 24.38 -10.61 -14.81
C THR A 50 24.18 -11.76 -15.78
N GLY A 51 24.50 -11.54 -17.05
CA GLY A 51 24.42 -12.59 -18.08
C GLY A 51 23.00 -13.09 -18.31
N GLU A 52 22.81 -14.40 -18.24
CA GLU A 52 21.54 -15.04 -18.57
C GLU A 52 20.41 -14.67 -17.62
N GLU A 53 20.64 -14.66 -16.31
CA GLU A 53 19.62 -14.30 -15.32
C GLU A 53 19.10 -12.87 -15.55
N GLN A 54 20.00 -11.93 -15.86
CA GLN A 54 19.63 -10.55 -16.17
C GLN A 54 18.76 -10.47 -17.43
N ARG A 55 19.14 -11.20 -18.48
CA ARG A 55 18.38 -11.26 -19.74
C ARG A 55 16.98 -11.82 -19.52
N GLU A 56 16.85 -12.92 -18.78
CA GLU A 56 15.55 -13.54 -18.49
C GLU A 56 14.62 -12.63 -17.67
N GLN A 57 15.17 -11.90 -16.68
CA GLN A 57 14.38 -10.96 -15.89
C GLN A 57 13.89 -9.77 -16.73
N LEU A 58 14.74 -9.28 -17.65
CA LEU A 58 14.37 -8.25 -18.60
C LEU A 58 13.28 -8.72 -19.56
N GLU A 59 13.42 -9.92 -20.13
CA GLU A 59 12.40 -10.52 -21.01
C GLU A 59 11.04 -10.66 -20.32
N LYS A 60 11.04 -11.08 -19.05
CA LYS A 60 9.81 -11.15 -18.23
C LYS A 60 9.18 -9.77 -18.04
N LEU A 61 9.96 -8.74 -17.75
CA LEU A 61 9.45 -7.37 -17.62
C LEU A 61 8.87 -6.86 -18.93
N MET A 62 9.58 -7.05 -20.04
CA MET A 62 9.11 -6.63 -21.36
C MET A 62 7.80 -7.32 -21.74
N ALA A 63 7.65 -8.62 -21.47
CA ALA A 63 6.39 -9.33 -21.70
C ALA A 63 5.22 -8.74 -20.90
N VAL A 64 5.46 -8.31 -19.65
CA VAL A 64 4.44 -7.63 -18.84
C VAL A 64 4.09 -6.25 -19.42
N VAL A 65 5.08 -5.49 -19.88
CA VAL A 65 4.87 -4.18 -20.53
C VAL A 65 4.10 -4.33 -21.84
N GLU A 66 4.46 -5.29 -22.70
CA GLU A 66 3.74 -5.57 -23.95
C GLU A 66 2.30 -6.01 -23.69
N SER A 67 2.06 -6.79 -22.62
CA SER A 67 0.71 -7.15 -22.20
C SER A 67 -0.09 -5.92 -21.75
N LEU A 68 0.54 -5.02 -21.00
CA LEU A 68 -0.06 -3.76 -20.56
C LEU A 68 -0.44 -2.87 -21.75
N GLU A 69 0.46 -2.72 -22.72
CA GLU A 69 0.20 -1.95 -23.94
C GLU A 69 -0.97 -2.52 -24.73
N ARG A 70 -1.03 -3.85 -24.91
CA ARG A 70 -2.16 -4.52 -25.59
C ARG A 70 -3.49 -4.30 -24.85
N GLU A 71 -3.50 -4.43 -23.52
CA GLU A 71 -4.69 -4.18 -22.69
C GLU A 71 -5.21 -2.74 -22.86
N HIS A 72 -4.30 -1.78 -23.03
CA HIS A 72 -4.60 -0.35 -23.20
C HIS A 72 -4.67 0.09 -24.67
N GLN A 73 -4.73 -0.85 -25.62
CA GLN A 73 -4.82 -0.55 -27.07
C GLN A 73 -3.68 0.37 -27.57
N GLY A 74 -2.49 0.25 -26.98
CA GLY A 74 -1.34 1.10 -27.27
C GLY A 74 -1.48 2.54 -26.78
N THR A 75 -2.50 2.86 -25.97
CA THR A 75 -2.63 4.19 -25.38
C THR A 75 -1.62 4.38 -24.25
N PHE A 76 -1.07 5.59 -24.18
CA PHE A 76 -0.16 5.98 -23.11
C PHE A 76 -0.95 6.58 -21.94
N TYR A 77 -0.36 6.52 -20.76
CA TYR A 77 -0.84 7.33 -19.65
C TYR A 77 -0.81 8.81 -20.02
N THR A 78 -1.92 9.50 -19.80
CA THR A 78 -2.05 10.94 -20.05
C THR A 78 -2.83 11.61 -18.92
N ASN A 79 -2.59 12.90 -18.74
CA ASN A 79 -3.32 13.78 -17.83
C ASN A 79 -3.26 15.23 -18.36
N ASN A 80 -3.94 16.15 -17.66
CA ASN A 80 -3.99 17.55 -18.07
C ASN A 80 -2.61 18.21 -18.19
N LEU A 81 -1.62 17.80 -17.39
CA LEU A 81 -0.27 18.34 -17.46
C LEU A 81 0.46 17.91 -18.75
N TYR A 82 0.23 16.68 -19.24
CA TYR A 82 0.75 16.26 -20.55
C TYR A 82 0.15 17.08 -21.69
N PHE A 83 -1.15 17.38 -21.62
CA PHE A 83 -1.81 18.24 -22.62
C PHE A 83 -1.26 19.67 -22.58
N ASP A 84 -1.09 20.25 -21.39
CA ASP A 84 -0.51 21.57 -21.21
C ASP A 84 0.95 21.62 -21.73
N ALA A 85 1.74 20.58 -21.48
CA ALA A 85 3.11 20.48 -21.98
C ALA A 85 3.18 20.38 -23.51
N GLN A 86 2.27 19.64 -24.15
CA GLN A 86 2.18 19.58 -25.62
C GLN A 86 1.79 20.93 -26.22
N MET A 87 0.86 21.64 -25.58
CA MET A 87 0.47 22.98 -26.04
C MET A 87 1.65 23.97 -25.97
N LEU A 88 2.47 23.92 -24.92
CA LEU A 88 3.67 24.74 -24.81
C LEU A 88 4.68 24.46 -25.92
N GLN A 89 4.83 23.20 -26.33
CA GLN A 89 5.73 22.81 -27.42
C GLN A 89 5.17 23.20 -28.80
N GLY A 90 3.84 23.25 -28.94
CA GLY A 90 3.15 23.53 -30.20
C GLY A 90 3.15 24.99 -30.67
N GLY A 91 3.73 25.92 -29.90
CA GLY A 91 4.02 27.29 -30.34
C GLY A 91 2.80 28.08 -30.80
N ARG A 92 1.87 28.40 -29.89
CA ARG A 92 0.72 29.27 -30.22
C ARG A 92 0.98 30.73 -29.81
N GLY A 93 1.86 31.43 -30.52
CA GLY A 93 1.87 32.90 -30.66
C GLY A 93 1.81 33.80 -29.40
N GLY A 94 1.91 33.26 -28.18
CA GLY A 94 1.95 34.01 -26.92
C GLY A 94 3.37 34.40 -26.51
N THR A 95 3.48 35.23 -25.48
CA THR A 95 4.75 35.60 -24.85
C THR A 95 5.35 34.34 -24.19
N PRO A 96 6.51 33.82 -24.65
CA PRO A 96 7.02 32.51 -24.21
C PRO A 96 7.22 32.36 -22.70
N GLY A 97 7.41 33.47 -21.97
CA GLY A 97 7.62 33.47 -20.53
C GLY A 97 6.36 33.28 -19.68
N GLU A 98 5.19 33.76 -20.13
CA GLU A 98 3.97 33.71 -19.31
C GLU A 98 3.30 32.34 -19.36
N GLU A 99 3.29 31.70 -20.52
CA GLU A 99 2.76 30.34 -20.70
C GLU A 99 3.57 29.32 -19.90
N HIS A 100 4.91 29.43 -19.96
CA HIS A 100 5.80 28.56 -19.18
C HIS A 100 5.60 28.75 -17.67
N ARG A 101 5.46 29.99 -17.19
CA ARG A 101 5.16 30.29 -15.78
C ARG A 101 3.82 29.69 -15.35
N CYS A 102 2.79 29.79 -16.18
CA CYS A 102 1.47 29.21 -15.89
C CYS A 102 1.54 27.67 -15.77
N TYR A 103 2.24 27.00 -16.69
CA TYR A 103 2.45 25.56 -16.63
C TYR A 103 3.20 25.13 -15.37
N LEU A 104 4.29 25.80 -15.01
CA LEU A 104 5.03 25.49 -13.79
C LEU A 104 4.15 25.64 -12.54
N ALA A 105 3.30 26.67 -12.49
CA ALA A 105 2.34 26.83 -11.40
C ALA A 105 1.33 25.67 -11.33
N LYS A 106 0.84 25.16 -12.47
CA LYS A 106 -0.03 23.98 -12.53
C LYS A 106 0.68 22.71 -12.06
N VAL A 107 1.93 22.47 -12.49
CA VAL A 107 2.74 21.33 -12.05
C VAL A 107 2.94 21.39 -10.54
N GLN A 108 3.32 22.55 -10.02
CA GLN A 108 3.54 22.75 -8.59
C GLN A 108 2.27 22.52 -7.78
N ALA A 109 1.12 23.05 -8.23
CA ALA A 109 -0.17 22.80 -7.59
C ALA A 109 -0.54 21.31 -7.58
N HIS A 110 -0.25 20.58 -8.66
CA HIS A 110 -0.50 19.14 -8.74
C HIS A 110 0.37 18.35 -7.76
N VAL A 111 1.66 18.67 -7.67
CA VAL A 111 2.60 18.02 -6.74
C VAL A 111 2.22 18.29 -5.28
N GLU A 112 1.90 19.54 -4.93
CA GLU A 112 1.49 19.87 -3.57
C GLU A 112 0.17 19.19 -3.18
N LYS A 113 -0.78 19.08 -4.12
CA LYS A 113 -2.01 18.31 -3.89
C LYS A 113 -1.70 16.83 -3.61
N GLN A 114 -0.86 16.19 -4.43
CA GLN A 114 -0.47 14.78 -4.22
C GLN A 114 0.23 14.58 -2.86
N LYS A 115 1.09 15.52 -2.48
CA LYS A 115 1.77 15.49 -1.18
C LYS A 115 0.81 15.66 -0.01
N GLN A 116 -0.20 16.52 -0.15
CA GLN A 116 -1.25 16.69 0.84
C GLN A 116 -2.12 15.43 0.98
N ASP A 117 -2.58 14.85 -0.14
CA ASP A 117 -3.36 13.61 -0.16
C ASP A 117 -2.58 12.46 0.51
N LEU A 118 -1.28 12.35 0.25
CA LEU A 118 -0.40 11.38 0.90
C LEU A 118 -0.30 11.62 2.42
N LYS A 119 -0.16 12.88 2.84
CA LYS A 119 -0.10 13.25 4.25
C LYS A 119 -1.41 12.96 4.98
N GLU A 120 -2.54 13.27 4.35
CA GLU A 120 -3.88 12.99 4.89
C GLU A 120 -4.12 11.48 5.00
N THR A 121 -3.76 10.71 3.98
CA THR A 121 -3.86 9.25 3.98
C THR A 121 -3.01 8.64 5.10
N CYS A 122 -1.77 9.12 5.27
CA CYS A 122 -0.89 8.66 6.35
C CYS A 122 -1.44 9.03 7.74
N SER A 123 -1.95 10.25 7.91
CA SER A 123 -2.60 10.70 9.15
C SER A 123 -3.84 9.85 9.49
N HIS A 124 -4.66 9.53 8.48
CA HIS A 124 -5.82 8.65 8.61
C HIS A 124 -5.42 7.21 8.98
N TRP A 125 -4.31 6.69 8.44
CA TRP A 125 -3.80 5.39 8.82
C TRP A 125 -3.31 5.38 10.28
N VAL A 126 -2.57 6.41 10.70
CA VAL A 126 -2.12 6.57 12.09
C VAL A 126 -3.30 6.67 13.05
N SER A 127 -4.34 7.45 12.73
CA SER A 127 -5.52 7.56 13.58
C SER A 127 -6.27 6.24 13.72
N ARG A 128 -6.42 5.48 12.63
CA ARG A 128 -7.03 4.14 12.63
C ARG A 128 -6.23 3.16 13.48
N LEU A 129 -4.89 3.23 13.42
CA LEU A 129 -4.00 2.39 14.21
C LEU A 129 -4.13 2.71 15.71
N LEU A 130 -4.13 3.99 16.08
CA LEU A 130 -4.35 4.45 17.45
C LEU A 130 -5.71 4.00 18.01
N LEU A 131 -6.78 4.09 17.21
CA LEU A 131 -8.12 3.63 17.56
C LEU A 131 -8.17 2.10 17.77
N SER A 132 -7.51 1.34 16.90
CA SER A 132 -7.44 -0.12 17.02
C SER A 132 -6.72 -0.55 18.30
N VAL A 133 -5.57 0.07 18.59
CA VAL A 133 -4.81 -0.19 19.83
C VAL A 133 -5.63 0.20 21.07
N LYS A 134 -6.29 1.37 21.05
CA LYS A 134 -7.13 1.82 22.18
C LYS A 134 -8.29 0.87 22.46
N THR A 135 -8.96 0.39 21.42
CA THR A 135 -10.08 -0.57 21.54
C THR A 135 -9.61 -1.91 22.10
N TRP A 136 -8.49 -2.43 21.62
CA TRP A 136 -7.88 -3.66 22.11
C TRP A 136 -7.49 -3.57 23.60
N MET A 137 -6.87 -2.47 24.00
CA MET A 137 -6.49 -2.23 25.40
C MET A 137 -7.72 -2.15 26.32
N LEU A 138 -8.78 -1.45 25.91
CA LEU A 138 -10.03 -1.37 26.68
C LEU A 138 -10.69 -2.75 26.84
N SER A 139 -10.67 -3.58 25.79
CA SER A 139 -11.19 -4.95 25.85
C SER A 139 -10.40 -5.82 26.82
N HIS A 140 -9.07 -5.73 26.82
CA HIS A 140 -8.23 -6.48 27.75
C HIS A 140 -8.40 -6.03 29.21
N ILE A 141 -8.58 -4.73 29.46
CA ILE A 141 -8.90 -4.20 30.80
C ILE A 141 -10.27 -4.70 31.27
N GLY A 142 -11.29 -4.72 30.40
CA GLY A 142 -12.60 -5.29 30.72
C GLY A 142 -12.54 -6.78 31.04
N LEU A 143 -11.77 -7.56 30.28
CA LEU A 143 -11.62 -9.00 30.49
C LEU A 143 -10.90 -9.32 31.81
N THR A 144 -9.80 -8.62 32.10
CA THR A 144 -9.02 -8.82 33.34
C THR A 144 -9.82 -8.47 34.59
N THR A 145 -10.53 -7.33 34.57
CA THR A 145 -11.43 -6.95 35.67
C THR A 145 -12.56 -7.95 35.89
N PHE A 146 -13.18 -8.44 34.81
CA PHE A 146 -14.22 -9.47 34.88
C PHE A 146 -13.71 -10.78 35.51
N VAL A 147 -12.53 -11.26 35.11
CA VAL A 147 -11.92 -12.47 35.67
C VAL A 147 -11.64 -12.32 37.16
N VAL A 148 -11.10 -11.17 37.60
CA VAL A 148 -10.84 -10.90 39.03
C VAL A 148 -12.13 -10.90 39.85
N ILE A 149 -13.19 -10.26 39.35
CA ILE A 149 -14.50 -10.24 40.01
C ILE A 149 -15.06 -11.67 40.16
N CYS A 150 -14.96 -12.50 39.11
CA CYS A 150 -15.40 -13.90 39.16
C CYS A 150 -14.65 -14.69 40.23
N ILE A 151 -13.33 -14.49 40.35
CA ILE A 151 -12.49 -15.15 41.37
C ILE A 151 -12.94 -14.74 42.78
N VAL A 152 -13.20 -13.45 43.04
CA VAL A 152 -13.63 -12.97 44.36
C VAL A 152 -15.00 -13.54 44.75
N ILE A 153 -15.94 -13.60 43.81
CA ILE A 153 -17.28 -14.18 44.04
C ILE A 153 -17.15 -15.67 44.36
N PHE A 154 -16.35 -16.41 43.59
CA PHE A 154 -16.12 -17.83 43.81
C PHE A 154 -15.53 -18.10 45.19
N LEU A 155 -14.49 -17.36 45.59
CA LEU A 155 -13.89 -17.47 46.92
C LEU A 155 -14.90 -17.14 48.03
N SER A 156 -15.73 -16.12 47.83
CA SER A 156 -16.77 -15.75 48.80
C SER A 156 -17.80 -16.86 49.01
N ILE A 157 -18.21 -17.56 47.94
CA ILE A 157 -19.11 -18.72 48.00
C ILE A 157 -18.44 -19.88 48.73
N VAL A 158 -17.20 -20.21 48.38
CA VAL A 158 -16.43 -21.30 49.02
C VAL A 158 -16.27 -21.02 50.52
N ILE A 159 -15.88 -19.80 50.89
CA ILE A 159 -15.73 -19.39 52.29
C ILE A 159 -17.08 -19.50 53.01
N ASN A 160 -18.17 -19.03 52.41
CA ASN A 160 -19.50 -19.12 53.01
C ASN A 160 -19.89 -20.59 53.28
N VAL A 161 -19.75 -21.48 52.28
CA VAL A 161 -20.04 -22.91 52.41
C VAL A 161 -19.14 -23.61 53.43
N CYS A 162 -17.85 -23.28 53.48
CA CYS A 162 -16.89 -23.87 54.41
C CYS A 162 -17.04 -23.37 55.86
N ILE A 163 -17.47 -22.11 56.04
CA ILE A 163 -17.58 -21.48 57.37
C ILE A 163 -18.97 -21.68 57.97
N THR A 164 -20.05 -21.81 57.18
CA THR A 164 -21.35 -22.24 57.73
C THR A 164 -21.22 -23.67 58.22
N PRO A 165 -21.14 -23.92 59.54
CA PRO A 165 -21.23 -25.27 60.05
C PRO A 165 -22.67 -25.70 59.81
N GLY A 166 -22.88 -26.84 59.15
CA GLY A 166 -24.19 -27.47 59.17
C GLY A 166 -24.65 -27.57 60.62
N CYS A 167 -25.81 -26.99 60.92
CA CYS A 167 -26.60 -27.43 62.06
C CYS A 167 -26.94 -28.91 61.89
#